data_AF-A0A969PZS5-F1
#
_entry.id   AF-A0A969PZS5-F1
#
_cell.length_a   1.000
_cell.length_b   1.000
_cell.length_c   1.000
_cell.angle_alpha   90.00
_cell.angle_beta   90.00
_cell.angle_gamma   90.00
#
_symmetry.space_group_name_H-M   'P 1'
#
loop_
_entity.id
_entity.type
_entity.pdbx_description
1 polymer ?
#
loop_
_entity_poly.entity_id
_entity_poly.type
_entity_poly.pdbx_seq_one_letter_code
_entity_poly.pdbx_strand_id
1 'polypeptide(L)'
;MEIVPRTDFGVDPLIEGRVDVLVGWIVNEGVAVQEAGVEPGFMLMSDYGIPDYATLIFTSEDMIKNRPDVVARVLKSIIAGWEDVVKDPQTSTEHVISYSDNLNEDQQLRRVQASMPLLQPARAKSA
;
A
#
# COMPACT_ATOMS: atom_id res chain seq x y z
N MET A 1 -11.87 -22.23 -13.69
CA MET A 1 -11.48 -20.87 -13.26
C MET A 1 -11.47 -20.02 -14.50
N GLU A 2 -12.43 -19.11 -14.61
CA GLU A 2 -12.49 -18.12 -15.68
C GLU A 2 -11.75 -16.86 -15.21
N ILE A 3 -10.89 -16.30 -16.06
CA ILE A 3 -10.14 -15.08 -15.75
C ILE A 3 -10.82 -13.92 -16.46
N VAL A 4 -11.36 -12.98 -15.68
CA VAL A 4 -11.93 -11.75 -16.19
C VAL A 4 -10.84 -10.66 -16.18
N PRO A 5 -10.48 -10.06 -17.33
CA PRO A 5 -9.50 -8.98 -17.37
C PRO A 5 -9.96 -7.78 -16.54
N ARG A 6 -9.06 -7.25 -15.71
CA ARG A 6 -9.32 -6.01 -14.93
C ARG A 6 -9.14 -4.80 -15.83
N THR A 7 -10.22 -4.06 -16.07
CA THR A 7 -10.25 -2.88 -16.95
C THR A 7 -10.19 -1.54 -16.21
N ASP A 8 -10.36 -1.57 -14.89
CA ASP A 8 -10.32 -0.40 -14.00
C ASP A 8 -9.79 -0.79 -12.61
N PHE A 9 -9.66 0.19 -11.72
CA PHE A 9 -9.17 0.01 -10.35
C PHE A 9 -10.30 -0.12 -9.31
N GLY A 10 -11.55 -0.26 -9.75
CA GLY A 10 -12.73 -0.35 -8.90
C GLY A 10 -12.88 -1.70 -8.22
N VAL A 11 -13.80 -1.75 -7.24
CA VAL A 11 -14.19 -2.96 -6.53
C VAL A 11 -15.58 -3.46 -6.93
N ASP A 12 -16.27 -2.73 -7.82
CA ASP A 12 -17.61 -3.04 -8.33
C ASP A 12 -17.73 -4.47 -8.89
N PRO A 13 -16.75 -5.01 -9.65
CA PRO A 13 -16.86 -6.38 -10.14
C PRO A 13 -17.03 -7.41 -9.01
N LEU A 14 -16.41 -7.17 -7.85
CA LEU A 14 -16.54 -8.04 -6.68
C LEU A 14 -17.86 -7.78 -5.96
N ILE A 15 -18.22 -6.51 -5.73
CA ILE A 15 -19.44 -6.13 -5.00
C ILE A 15 -20.70 -6.56 -5.75
N GLU A 16 -20.70 -6.45 -7.07
CA GLU A 16 -21.81 -6.82 -7.94
C GLU A 16 -21.85 -8.33 -8.28
N GLY A 17 -20.89 -9.12 -7.78
CA GLY A 17 -20.81 -10.56 -8.03
C GLY A 17 -20.46 -10.93 -9.47
N ARG A 18 -19.82 -10.02 -10.23
CA ARG A 18 -19.28 -10.30 -11.57
C ARG A 18 -18.03 -11.18 -11.52
N VAL A 19 -17.32 -11.18 -10.38
CA VAL A 19 -16.19 -12.07 -10.09
C VAL A 19 -16.30 -12.64 -8.67
N ASP A 20 -15.81 -13.86 -8.46
CA ASP A 20 -15.76 -14.49 -7.14
C ASP A 20 -14.57 -14.02 -6.29
N VAL A 21 -13.47 -13.61 -6.94
CA VAL A 21 -12.21 -13.20 -6.31
C VAL A 21 -11.63 -12.02 -7.08
N LEU A 22 -11.16 -11.01 -6.36
CA LEU A 22 -10.47 -9.85 -6.90
C LEU A 22 -9.01 -9.82 -6.41
N VAL A 23 -8.05 -9.66 -7.33
CA VAL A 23 -6.67 -9.36 -6.97
C VAL A 23 -6.57 -7.86 -6.70
N GLY A 24 -6.10 -7.50 -5.51
CA GLY A 24 -5.96 -6.12 -5.08
C GLY A 24 -5.12 -5.99 -3.82
N TRP A 25 -4.89 -4.76 -3.40
CA TRP A 25 -4.18 -4.46 -2.16
C TRP A 25 -5.18 -4.40 -1.01
N ILE A 26 -4.91 -5.12 0.08
CA ILE A 26 -5.80 -5.08 1.25
C ILE A 26 -5.96 -3.66 1.81
N VAL A 27 -4.91 -2.84 1.67
CA VAL A 27 -4.89 -1.44 2.12
C VAL A 27 -5.67 -0.50 1.21
N ASN A 28 -6.01 -0.91 -0.04
CA ASN A 28 -6.76 -0.09 -0.99
C ASN A 28 -8.12 -0.73 -1.31
N GLU A 29 -8.14 -1.79 -2.11
CA GLU A 29 -9.35 -2.49 -2.48
C GLU A 29 -10.06 -3.11 -1.26
N GLY A 30 -9.31 -3.64 -0.29
CA GLY A 30 -9.91 -4.16 0.95
C GLY A 30 -10.69 -3.08 1.72
N VAL A 31 -10.07 -1.91 1.90
CA VAL A 31 -10.73 -0.75 2.51
C VAL A 31 -11.93 -0.27 1.67
N ALA A 32 -11.80 -0.24 0.34
CA ALA A 32 -12.91 0.19 -0.53
C ALA A 32 -14.12 -0.75 -0.48
N VAL A 33 -13.91 -2.07 -0.36
CA VAL A 33 -14.99 -3.05 -0.16
C VAL A 33 -15.68 -2.83 1.19
N GLN A 34 -14.92 -2.57 2.25
CA GLN A 34 -15.46 -2.23 3.57
C GLN A 34 -16.27 -0.92 3.55
N GLU A 35 -15.79 0.10 2.84
CA GLU A 35 -16.50 1.37 2.65
C GLU A 35 -17.81 1.22 1.88
N ALA A 36 -17.90 0.23 1.00
CA ALA A 36 -19.14 -0.15 0.33
C ALA A 36 -20.10 -0.97 1.20
N GLY A 37 -19.76 -1.22 2.48
CA GLY A 37 -20.59 -1.95 3.44
C GLY A 37 -20.51 -3.47 3.31
N VAL A 38 -19.48 -3.98 2.63
CA VAL A 38 -19.25 -5.42 2.45
C VAL A 38 -18.02 -5.84 3.26
N GLU A 39 -18.10 -6.94 3.99
CA GLU A 39 -16.94 -7.50 4.70
C GLU A 39 -16.13 -8.41 3.77
N PRO A 40 -14.89 -8.04 3.38
CA PRO A 40 -14.07 -8.86 2.49
C PRO A 40 -13.41 -10.03 3.24
N GLY A 41 -13.32 -11.18 2.55
CA GLY A 41 -12.36 -12.23 2.89
C GLY A 41 -11.01 -11.96 2.24
N PHE A 42 -9.91 -12.22 2.94
CA PHE A 42 -8.55 -12.03 2.41
C PHE A 42 -7.82 -13.36 2.23
N MET A 43 -7.17 -13.53 1.08
CA MET A 43 -6.21 -14.60 0.81
C MET A 43 -4.86 -13.95 0.52
N LEU A 44 -3.98 -13.88 1.53
CA LEU A 44 -2.67 -13.27 1.35
C LEU A 44 -1.74 -14.24 0.63
N MET A 45 -1.01 -13.75 -0.39
CA MET A 45 0.00 -14.56 -1.08
C MET A 45 1.08 -15.10 -0.13
N SER A 46 1.39 -14.33 0.93
CA SER A 46 2.35 -14.70 1.98
C SER A 46 1.92 -15.91 2.80
N ASP A 47 0.62 -16.16 2.98
CA ASP A 47 0.10 -17.36 3.66
C ASP A 47 0.37 -18.64 2.85
N TYR A 48 0.62 -18.49 1.55
CA TYR A 48 0.94 -19.57 0.61
C TYR A 48 2.42 -19.61 0.21
N GLY A 49 3.30 -18.92 0.95
CA GLY A 49 4.75 -18.98 0.75
C GLY A 49 5.27 -18.11 -0.40
N ILE A 50 4.46 -17.20 -0.92
CA ILE A 50 4.89 -16.21 -1.92
C ILE A 50 5.23 -14.92 -1.17
N PRO A 51 6.52 -14.58 -0.98
CA PRO A 51 6.92 -13.31 -0.39
C PRO A 51 6.57 -12.20 -1.38
N ASP A 52 5.60 -11.37 -1.01
CA ASP A 52 5.28 -10.16 -1.77
C ASP A 52 6.17 -9.01 -1.30
N TYR A 53 6.66 -8.23 -2.26
CA TYR A 53 7.46 -7.04 -2.00
C TYR A 53 6.67 -5.84 -2.53
N ALA A 54 5.94 -5.19 -1.63
CA ALA A 54 5.26 -3.95 -1.98
C ALA A 54 6.27 -2.79 -2.04
N THR A 55 6.29 -2.08 -3.17
CA THR A 55 7.02 -0.82 -3.40
C THR A 55 8.54 -0.91 -3.22
N LEU A 56 9.26 -1.05 -4.33
CA LEU A 56 10.72 -1.04 -4.37
C LEU A 56 11.26 0.37 -4.65
N ILE A 57 12.26 0.80 -3.86
CA ILE A 57 13.07 1.98 -4.18
C ILE A 57 14.24 1.52 -5.03
N PHE A 58 14.36 2.05 -6.24
CA PHE A 58 15.47 1.74 -7.14
C PHE A 58 16.11 3.02 -7.68
N THR A 59 17.38 2.93 -8.06
CA THR A 59 18.13 3.98 -8.74
C THR A 59 19.19 3.32 -9.64
N SER A 60 19.87 4.09 -10.50
CA SER A 60 20.89 3.54 -11.39
C SER A 60 22.18 3.21 -10.64
N GLU A 61 22.95 2.24 -11.16
CA GLU A 61 24.30 1.95 -10.64
C GLU A 61 25.21 3.17 -10.69
N ASP A 62 25.05 4.03 -11.70
CA ASP A 62 25.79 5.28 -11.85
C ASP A 62 25.53 6.24 -10.68
N MET A 63 24.27 6.39 -10.25
CA MET A 63 23.91 7.20 -9.09
C MET A 63 24.53 6.65 -7.80
N ILE A 64 24.54 5.33 -7.65
CA ILE A 64 25.17 4.66 -6.49
C ILE A 64 26.68 4.90 -6.49
N LYS A 65 27.33 4.78 -7.64
CA LYS A 65 28.79 4.90 -7.77
C LYS A 65 29.28 6.34 -7.64
N ASN A 66 28.61 7.27 -8.31
CA ASN A 66 29.09 8.64 -8.48
C ASN A 66 28.45 9.63 -7.51
N ARG A 67 27.27 9.32 -6.96
CA ARG A 67 26.51 10.17 -6.04
C ARG A 67 25.97 9.39 -4.82
N PRO A 68 26.78 8.54 -4.14
CA PRO A 68 26.31 7.71 -3.02
C PRO A 68 25.76 8.54 -1.86
N ASP A 69 26.28 9.75 -1.66
CA ASP A 69 25.82 10.67 -0.62
C ASP A 69 24.36 11.13 -0.86
N VAL A 70 23.99 11.35 -2.12
CA VAL A 70 22.62 11.71 -2.52
C VAL A 70 21.70 10.54 -2.26
N VAL A 71 22.10 9.33 -2.69
CA VAL A 71 21.32 8.10 -2.48
C VAL A 71 21.07 7.87 -0.99
N ALA A 72 22.10 7.96 -0.15
CA ALA A 72 21.98 7.80 1.29
C ALA A 72 21.06 8.84 1.94
N ARG A 73 21.14 10.11 1.52
CA ARG A 73 20.25 11.16 2.04
C ARG A 73 18.79 10.92 1.66
N VAL A 74 18.51 10.55 0.41
CA VAL A 74 17.15 10.24 -0.04
C VAL A 74 16.57 9.06 0.74
N LEU A 75 17.32 7.96 0.88
CA LEU A 75 16.88 6.81 1.66
C LEU A 75 16.60 7.20 3.13
N LYS A 76 17.49 7.98 3.76
CA LYS A 76 17.29 8.46 5.13
C LYS A 76 16.02 9.31 5.26
N SER A 77 15.75 10.20 4.31
CA SER A 77 14.54 11.03 4.30
C SER A 77 13.27 10.20 4.12
N ILE A 78 13.30 9.16 3.28
CA ILE A 78 12.15 8.26 3.10
C ILE A 78 11.87 7.48 4.38
N ILE A 79 12.91 6.93 5.02
CA ILE A 79 12.76 6.21 6.31
C ILE A 79 12.18 7.14 7.38
N ALA A 80 12.71 8.35 7.52
CA ALA A 80 12.19 9.33 8.48
C ALA A 80 10.71 9.69 8.21
N GLY A 81 10.31 9.83 6.94
CA GLY A 81 8.92 10.06 6.59
C GLY A 81 7.99 8.92 7.01
N TRP A 82 8.43 7.66 6.88
CA TRP A 82 7.66 6.52 7.37
C TRP A 82 7.61 6.45 8.90
N GLU A 83 8.70 6.79 9.58
CA GLU A 83 8.71 6.92 11.06
C GLU A 83 7.72 7.97 11.55
N ASP A 84 7.62 9.11 10.86
CA ASP A 84 6.64 10.16 11.15
C ASP A 84 5.21 9.66 10.92
N VAL A 85 4.94 8.94 9.83
CA VAL A 85 3.63 8.33 9.54
C VAL A 85 3.23 7.32 10.63
N VAL A 86 4.16 6.48 11.09
CA VAL A 86 3.88 5.49 12.15
C VAL A 86 3.63 6.18 13.49
N LYS A 87 4.35 7.26 13.78
CA LYS A 87 4.24 8.00 15.04
C LYS A 87 2.95 8.83 15.11
N ASP A 88 2.57 9.46 14.00
CA ASP A 88 1.39 10.33 13.91
C ASP A 88 0.72 10.20 12.52
N PRO A 89 -0.11 9.16 12.33
CA PRO A 89 -0.78 8.94 11.05
C PRO A 89 -1.83 10.00 10.74
N GLN A 90 -2.39 10.68 11.75
CA GLN A 90 -3.40 11.73 11.57
C GLN A 90 -2.75 12.96 10.91
N THR A 91 -1.73 13.54 11.55
CA THR A 91 -1.01 14.71 11.02
C THR A 91 -0.38 14.39 9.66
N SER A 92 0.13 13.18 9.49
CA SER A 92 0.68 12.74 8.20
C SER A 92 -0.38 12.66 7.09
N THR A 93 -1.59 12.23 7.42
CA THR A 93 -2.72 12.22 6.48
C THR A 93 -3.12 13.64 6.09
N GLU A 94 -3.25 14.55 7.07
CA GLU A 94 -3.56 15.96 6.82
C GLU A 94 -2.57 16.62 5.86
N HIS A 95 -1.27 16.32 6.03
CA HIS A 95 -0.24 16.77 5.09
C HIS A 95 -0.47 16.24 3.67
N VAL A 96 -0.81 14.96 3.50
CA VAL A 96 -1.08 14.38 2.17
C VAL A 96 -2.32 15.03 1.53
N ILE A 97 -3.39 15.26 2.30
CA ILE A 97 -4.61 15.92 1.81
C ILE A 97 -4.31 17.32 1.28
N SER A 98 -3.38 18.05 1.90
CA SER A 98 -3.00 19.39 1.44
C SER A 98 -2.42 19.46 0.01
N TYR A 99 -2.01 18.33 -0.58
CA TYR A 99 -1.46 18.27 -1.94
C TYR A 99 -2.51 18.04 -3.04
N SER A 100 -3.75 17.68 -2.71
CA SER A 100 -4.77 17.37 -3.72
C SER A 100 -6.20 17.46 -3.17
N ASP A 101 -7.03 18.29 -3.81
CA ASP A 101 -8.45 18.46 -3.46
C ASP A 101 -9.31 17.21 -3.75
N ASN A 102 -8.78 16.25 -4.51
CA ASN A 102 -9.49 15.01 -4.87
C ASN A 102 -9.33 13.89 -3.81
N LEU A 103 -8.69 14.17 -2.68
CA LEU A 103 -8.48 13.20 -1.62
C LEU A 103 -9.48 13.40 -0.49
N ASN A 104 -10.04 12.30 0.01
CA ASN A 104 -10.88 12.28 1.19
C ASN A 104 -10.06 11.86 2.42
N GLU A 105 -10.03 12.69 3.45
CA GLU A 105 -9.23 12.47 4.66
C GLU A 105 -9.56 11.16 5.37
N ASP A 106 -10.85 10.88 5.63
CA ASP A 106 -11.28 9.66 6.31
C ASP A 106 -10.85 8.41 5.52
N GLN A 107 -10.98 8.44 4.19
CA GLN A 107 -10.54 7.35 3.33
C GLN A 107 -9.01 7.17 3.41
N GLN A 108 -8.24 8.25 3.33
CA GLN A 108 -6.77 8.15 3.41
C GLN A 108 -6.31 7.65 4.78
N LEU A 109 -6.91 8.13 5.86
CA LEU A 109 -6.60 7.69 7.22
C LEU A 109 -6.89 6.20 7.39
N ARG A 110 -8.03 5.71 6.90
CA ARG A 110 -8.36 4.27 6.93
C ARG A 110 -7.31 3.43 6.18
N ARG A 111 -6.82 3.89 5.03
CA ARG A 111 -5.78 3.20 4.26
C ARG A 111 -4.43 3.18 4.98
N VAL A 112 -4.05 4.30 5.60
CA VAL A 112 -2.83 4.40 6.42
C VAL A 112 -2.93 3.44 7.61
N GLN A 113 -4.07 3.42 8.32
CA GLN A 113 -4.32 2.51 9.43
C GLN A 113 -4.28 1.03 9.01
N ALA A 114 -4.88 0.70 7.85
CA ALA A 114 -4.83 -0.65 7.29
C ALA A 114 -3.39 -1.08 6.94
N SER A 115 -2.51 -0.13 6.64
CA SER A 115 -1.10 -0.39 6.33
C SER A 115 -0.25 -0.64 7.58
N MET A 116 -0.58 -0.04 8.73
CA MET A 116 0.19 -0.15 9.98
C MET A 116 0.61 -1.58 10.39
N PRO A 117 -0.28 -2.59 10.40
CA PRO A 117 0.12 -3.95 10.75
C PRO A 117 1.07 -4.60 9.73
N LEU A 118 1.17 -4.05 8.52
CA LEU A 118 2.04 -4.53 7.43
C LEU A 118 3.41 -3.84 7.41
N LEU A 119 3.55 -2.71 8.09
CA LEU A 119 4.80 -1.95 8.16
C LEU A 119 5.81 -2.56 9.14
N GLN A 120 5.35 -3.35 10.10
CA GLN A 120 6.24 -4.10 10.97
C GLN A 120 6.76 -5.34 10.23
N PRO A 121 8.08 -5.60 10.21
CA PRO A 121 8.62 -6.81 9.62
C PRO A 121 8.31 -8.03 10.50
N ALA A 122 7.05 -8.44 10.56
CA ALA A 122 6.67 -9.77 10.99
C ALA A 122 6.81 -10.70 9.78
N ARG A 123 7.91 -11.46 9.73
CA ARG A 123 8.21 -12.56 8.77
C ARG A 123 8.94 -12.23 7.46
N ALA A 124 9.51 -11.05 7.27
CA ALA A 124 10.58 -10.92 6.28
C ALA A 124 11.85 -11.59 6.85
N LYS A 125 11.99 -12.90 6.65
CA LYS A 125 13.34 -13.49 6.64
C LYS A 125 14.04 -12.82 5.47
N SER A 126 14.88 -11.84 5.76
CA SER A 126 15.95 -11.44 4.85
C SER A 126 16.68 -12.72 4.45
N ALA A 127 16.53 -13.08 3.18
CA ALA A 127 17.43 -14.02 2.53
C ALA A 127 18.82 -13.37 2.39
#